data_AF-A0A329W3Q4-F1
#
_entry.id   AF-A0A329W3Q4-F1
#
_cell.length_a   1.000
_cell.length_b   1.000
_cell.length_c   1.000
_cell.angle_alpha   90.00
_cell.angle_beta   90.00
_cell.angle_gamma   90.00
#
_symmetry.space_group_name_H-M   'P 1'
#
loop_
_entity.id
_entity.type
_entity.pdbx_description
1 polymer ?
#
loop_
_entity_poly.entity_id
_entity_poly.type
_entity_poly.pdbx_seq_one_letter_code
_entity_poly.pdbx_strand_id
1 'polypeptide(L)'
;MKLQSELLEQQNEIVNQQERIRRLSELDNQHTKELANAKSEIDVLRDDIAAGRRRLRIAATCDQDKASSSPGVDDAASPRLEDPAIRDYFTLTERVTTMQTQLEGLQDYIKTQCQ
;
A
#
# COMPACT_ATOMS: atom_id res chain seq x y z
N MET A 1 -32.71 43.04 15.85
CA MET A 1 -31.31 42.71 16.20
C MET A 1 -31.13 41.23 16.50
N LYS A 2 -31.88 40.62 17.43
CA LYS A 2 -31.72 39.20 17.84
C LYS A 2 -31.82 38.17 16.70
N LEU A 3 -32.82 38.32 15.82
CA LEU A 3 -32.98 37.44 14.65
C LEU A 3 -31.83 37.56 13.63
N GLN A 4 -31.24 38.76 13.54
CA GLN A 4 -30.15 39.03 12.60
C GLN A 4 -28.82 38.44 13.08
N SER A 5 -28.59 38.43 14.40
CA SER A 5 -27.44 37.75 15.00
C SER A 5 -27.55 36.23 14.91
N GLU A 6 -28.74 35.67 15.16
CA GLU A 6 -28.99 34.22 15.04
C GLU A 6 -28.77 33.72 13.61
N LEU A 7 -29.25 34.48 12.62
CA LEU A 7 -29.03 34.15 11.21
C LEU A 7 -27.54 34.17 10.82
N LEU A 8 -26.80 35.16 11.32
CA LEU A 8 -25.37 35.26 11.05
C LEU A 8 -24.57 34.11 11.68
N GLU A 9 -24.96 33.70 12.89
CA GLU A 9 -24.36 32.55 13.58
C GLU A 9 -24.58 31.26 12.79
N GLN A 10 -25.81 31.00 12.32
CA GLN A 10 -26.12 29.85 11.47
C GLN A 10 -25.31 29.86 10.16
N GLN A 11 -25.15 31.02 9.52
CA GLN A 11 -24.33 31.13 8.31
C GLN A 11 -22.87 30.77 8.58
N ASN A 12 -22.30 31.25 9.69
CA ASN A 12 -20.94 30.91 10.07
C ASN A 12 -20.77 29.42 10.36
N GLU A 13 -21.76 28.80 10.99
CA GLU A 13 -21.75 27.36 11.29
C GLU A 13 -21.78 26.51 10.01
N ILE A 14 -22.63 26.88 9.04
CA ILE A 14 -22.70 26.22 7.73
C ILE A 14 -21.36 26.33 7.00
N VAL A 15 -20.76 27.52 6.96
CA VAL A 15 -19.46 27.72 6.31
C VAL A 15 -18.38 26.87 6.98
N ASN A 16 -18.35 26.81 8.31
CA ASN A 16 -17.40 25.96 9.03
C ASN A 16 -17.58 24.47 8.70
N GLN A 17 -18.83 23.99 8.67
CA GLN A 17 -19.14 22.61 8.30
C GLN A 17 -18.73 22.28 6.86
N GLN A 18 -18.95 23.19 5.91
CA GLN A 18 -18.53 23.03 4.51
C GLN A 18 -17.01 22.93 4.39
N GLU A 19 -16.28 23.79 5.09
CA GLU A 19 -14.81 23.75 5.13
C GLU A 19 -14.29 22.44 5.75
N ARG A 20 -14.95 21.93 6.80
CA ARG A 20 -14.59 20.64 7.40
C ARG A 20 -14.85 19.47 6.44
N ILE A 21 -15.99 19.45 5.75
CA ILE A 21 -16.30 18.43 4.74
C ILE A 21 -15.27 18.44 3.61
N ARG A 22 -14.87 19.63 3.16
CA ARG A 22 -13.84 19.78 2.14
C ARG A 22 -12.51 19.18 2.57
N ARG A 23 -12.01 19.54 3.76
CA ARG A 23 -10.76 18.99 4.30
C ARG A 23 -10.80 17.47 4.45
N LEU A 24 -11.94 16.92 4.89
CA LEU A 24 -12.14 15.47 4.98
C LEU A 24 -12.07 14.80 3.61
N SER A 25 -12.71 15.38 2.60
CA SER A 25 -12.67 14.84 1.24
C SER A 25 -11.28 14.93 0.63
N GLU A 26 -10.52 16.00 0.90
CA GLU A 26 -9.13 16.12 0.44
C GLU A 26 -8.24 15.03 1.06
N LEU A 27 -8.37 14.80 2.38
CA LEU A 27 -7.65 13.75 3.08
C LEU A 27 -7.99 12.34 2.56
N ASP A 28 -9.27 12.04 2.36
CA ASP A 28 -9.74 10.76 1.82
C ASP A 28 -9.21 10.50 0.40
N ASN A 29 -9.27 11.52 -0.46
CA ASN A 29 -8.76 11.44 -1.82
C ASN A 29 -7.25 11.18 -1.86
N GLN A 30 -6.48 11.81 -0.95
CA GLN A 30 -5.05 11.62 -0.86
C GLN A 30 -4.71 10.14 -0.57
N HIS A 31 -5.22 9.59 0.52
CA HIS A 31 -4.89 8.21 0.92
C HIS A 31 -5.47 7.16 -0.03
N THR A 32 -6.64 7.42 -0.63
CA THR A 32 -7.19 6.56 -1.67
C THR A 32 -6.27 6.49 -2.90
N LYS A 33 -5.72 7.64 -3.32
CA LYS A 33 -4.79 7.70 -4.45
C LYS A 33 -3.46 7.02 -4.14
N GLU A 34 -2.91 7.23 -2.94
CA GLU A 34 -1.69 6.56 -2.48
C GLU A 34 -1.86 5.04 -2.47
N LEU A 35 -2.97 4.55 -1.93
CA LEU A 35 -3.29 3.12 -1.92
C LEU A 35 -3.43 2.55 -3.35
N ALA A 36 -4.15 3.25 -4.23
CA ALA A 36 -4.35 2.81 -5.61
C ALA A 36 -3.02 2.74 -6.38
N ASN A 37 -2.15 3.73 -6.21
CA ASN A 37 -0.83 3.75 -6.82
C ASN A 37 0.02 2.57 -6.33
N ALA A 38 0.09 2.35 -5.01
CA ALA A 38 0.87 1.26 -4.44
C ALA A 38 0.36 -0.12 -4.90
N LYS A 39 -0.96 -0.32 -4.99
CA LYS A 39 -1.55 -1.53 -5.56
C LYS A 39 -1.18 -1.72 -7.03
N SER A 40 -1.21 -0.65 -7.82
CA SER A 40 -0.80 -0.70 -9.23
C SER A 40 0.68 -1.09 -9.37
N GLU A 41 1.57 -0.58 -8.51
CA GLU A 41 2.99 -0.96 -8.53
C GLU A 41 3.19 -2.43 -8.18
N ILE A 42 2.45 -2.95 -7.19
CA ILE A 42 2.45 -4.36 -6.82
C ILE A 42 1.99 -5.24 -8.00
N ASP A 43 0.91 -4.86 -8.69
CA ASP A 43 0.40 -5.59 -9.85
C ASP A 43 1.42 -5.61 -11.00
N VAL A 44 2.06 -4.46 -11.30
CA VAL A 44 3.12 -4.39 -12.31
C VAL A 44 4.29 -5.32 -11.97
N LEU A 45 4.71 -5.36 -10.70
CA LEU A 45 5.78 -6.27 -10.26
C LEU A 45 5.38 -7.74 -10.37
N ARG A 46 4.12 -8.07 -10.05
CA ARG A 46 3.58 -9.42 -10.21
C ARG A 46 3.59 -9.85 -11.67
N ASP A 47 3.16 -8.98 -12.58
CA ASP A 47 3.13 -9.24 -14.02
C ASP A 47 4.53 -9.35 -14.63
N ASP A 48 5.46 -8.51 -14.18
CA ASP A 48 6.88 -8.58 -14.57
C ASP A 48 7.53 -9.91 -14.16
N ILE A 49 7.20 -10.43 -12.97
CA ILE A 49 7.69 -11.72 -12.50
C ILE A 49 7.03 -12.87 -13.26
N ALA A 50 5.71 -12.82 -13.47
CA ALA A 50 4.98 -13.83 -14.24
C ALA A 50 5.48 -13.92 -15.70
N ALA A 51 5.84 -12.78 -16.30
CA ALA A 51 6.40 -12.73 -17.65
C ALA A 51 7.92 -13.03 -17.71
N GLY A 52 8.56 -13.33 -16.57
CA GLY A 52 10.00 -13.61 -16.50
C GLY A 52 10.91 -12.39 -16.75
N ARG A 53 10.35 -11.18 -16.80
CA ARG A 53 11.11 -9.91 -16.95
C ARG A 53 11.87 -9.57 -15.66
N ARG A 54 11.36 -9.99 -14.50
CA ARG A 54 11.98 -9.84 -13.18
C ARG A 54 11.97 -11.16 -12.41
N ARG A 55 12.78 -11.24 -11.35
CA ARG A 55 12.81 -12.38 -10.42
C ARG A 55 12.61 -11.89 -8.99
N LEU A 56 11.72 -12.56 -8.25
CA LEU A 56 11.61 -12.39 -6.81
C LEU A 56 12.78 -13.09 -6.12
N ARG A 57 13.50 -12.36 -5.26
CA ARG A 57 14.67 -12.87 -4.54
C ARG A 57 14.43 -12.76 -3.04
N ILE A 58 14.88 -13.77 -2.31
CA ILE A 58 14.96 -13.73 -0.85
C ILE A 58 16.39 -13.41 -0.44
N ALA A 59 16.55 -12.63 0.62
CA ALA A 59 17.83 -12.49 1.29
C ALA A 59 18.08 -13.77 2.10
N ALA A 60 18.85 -14.70 1.54
CA ALA A 60 19.20 -15.96 2.17
C ALA A 60 20.73 -16.06 2.32
N THR A 61 21.17 -16.63 3.44
CA THR A 61 22.55 -17.08 3.64
C THR A 61 22.62 -18.56 3.32
N CYS A 62 23.46 -18.94 2.37
CA CYS A 62 23.70 -20.34 2.04
C CYS A 62 25.07 -20.74 2.59
N ASP A 63 25.09 -21.57 3.63
CA ASP A 63 26.33 -22.18 4.10
C ASP A 63 26.81 -23.18 3.04
N GLN A 64 28.04 -23.00 2.54
CA GLN A 64 28.64 -23.95 1.60
C GLN A 64 29.15 -25.18 2.37
N ASP A 65 28.40 -26.28 2.31
CA ASP A 65 28.95 -27.58 2.69
C ASP A 65 30.06 -27.99 1.71
N LYS A 66 31.19 -28.49 2.25
CA LYS A 66 32.29 -29.03 1.44
C LYS A 66 31.94 -30.42 0.91
N ALA A 67 31.13 -30.48 -0.15
CA ALA A 67 30.89 -31.73 -0.89
C ALA A 67 31.75 -31.79 -2.17
N SER A 68 32.40 -32.95 -2.33
CA SER A 68 33.29 -33.34 -3.42
C SER A 68 32.53 -33.72 -4.70
N SER A 69 33.12 -33.38 -5.85
CA SER A 69 32.88 -33.91 -7.21
C SER A 69 31.56 -33.56 -7.92
N SER A 70 31.71 -32.98 -9.12
CA SER A 70 30.65 -32.64 -10.08
C SER A 70 29.99 -33.88 -10.68
N PRO A 71 28.65 -34.04 -10.60
CA PRO A 71 27.90 -34.75 -11.63
C PRO A 71 27.67 -33.80 -12.81
N GLY A 72 27.52 -34.33 -14.02
CA GLY A 72 27.26 -33.51 -15.21
C GLY A 72 26.02 -32.63 -15.01
N VAL A 73 26.12 -31.36 -15.39
CA VAL A 73 25.01 -30.42 -15.31
C VAL A 73 24.02 -30.72 -16.43
N ASP A 74 22.90 -31.34 -16.08
CA ASP A 74 21.68 -31.32 -16.87
C ASP A 74 21.27 -29.85 -17.04
N ASP A 75 20.65 -29.49 -18.18
CA ASP A 75 20.15 -28.13 -18.44
C ASP A 75 18.86 -27.88 -17.64
N ALA A 76 19.00 -27.87 -16.31
CA ALA A 76 17.93 -27.61 -15.37
C ALA A 76 17.61 -26.11 -15.36
N ALA A 77 16.32 -25.79 -15.22
CA ALA A 77 15.90 -24.41 -15.06
C ALA A 77 16.63 -23.74 -13.90
N SER A 78 17.01 -22.46 -14.05
CA SER A 78 17.64 -21.71 -12.97
C SER A 78 16.81 -21.78 -11.68
N PRO A 79 17.42 -21.89 -10.49
CA PRO A 79 16.71 -21.90 -9.23
C PRO A 79 15.74 -20.70 -9.11
N ARG A 80 14.48 -20.99 -8.81
CA ARG A 80 13.40 -19.99 -8.61
C ARG A 80 12.50 -20.39 -7.45
N LEU A 81 11.82 -19.42 -6.86
CA LEU A 81 10.75 -19.69 -5.90
C LEU A 81 9.60 -20.42 -6.60
N GLU A 82 8.94 -21.32 -5.87
CA GLU A 82 7.72 -21.98 -6.30
C GLU A 82 6.60 -20.96 -6.55
N ASP A 83 5.76 -21.20 -7.57
CA ASP A 83 4.69 -20.28 -7.96
C ASP A 83 3.73 -19.91 -6.80
N PRO A 84 3.33 -20.85 -5.92
CA PRO A 84 2.56 -20.51 -4.72
C PRO A 84 3.27 -19.53 -3.79
N ALA A 85 4.58 -19.65 -3.60
CA ALA A 85 5.34 -18.75 -2.72
C ALA A 85 5.40 -17.32 -3.27
N ILE A 86 5.54 -17.18 -4.60
CA ILE A 86 5.50 -15.87 -5.28
C ILE A 86 4.11 -15.23 -5.11
N ARG A 87 3.04 -16.01 -5.34
CA ARG A 87 1.66 -15.54 -5.17
C ARG A 87 1.37 -15.09 -3.74
N ASP A 88 1.76 -15.90 -2.77
CA ASP A 88 1.49 -15.65 -1.36
C ASP A 88 2.29 -14.44 -0.85
N TYR A 89 3.52 -14.24 -1.35
CA TYR A 89 4.31 -13.03 -1.11
C TYR A 89 3.55 -11.77 -1.53
N PHE A 90 3.09 -11.70 -2.79
CA PHE A 90 2.38 -10.52 -3.27
C PHE A 90 1.04 -10.30 -2.56
N THR A 91 0.33 -11.38 -2.21
CA THR A 91 -0.90 -11.30 -1.42
C THR A 91 -0.63 -10.68 -0.05
N LEU A 92 0.47 -11.08 0.60
CA LEU A 92 0.87 -10.52 1.89
C LEU A 92 1.26 -9.04 1.74
N THR A 93 2.09 -8.71 0.74
CA THR A 93 2.51 -7.33 0.48
C THR A 93 1.31 -6.42 0.26
N GLU A 94 0.35 -6.80 -0.58
CA GLU A 94 -0.85 -5.99 -0.83
C GLU A 94 -1.67 -5.74 0.45
N ARG A 95 -1.83 -6.77 1.29
CA ARG A 95 -2.56 -6.66 2.56
C ARG A 95 -1.85 -5.72 3.53
N VAL A 96 -0.53 -5.86 3.68
CA VAL A 96 0.27 -5.00 4.57
C VAL A 96 0.20 -3.54 4.09
N THR A 97 0.39 -3.29 2.80
CA THR A 97 0.28 -1.94 2.22
C THR A 97 -1.11 -1.34 2.45
N THR A 98 -2.17 -2.13 2.27
CA THR A 98 -3.55 -1.67 2.51
C THR A 98 -3.76 -1.29 3.97
N MET A 99 -3.38 -2.16 4.90
CA MET A 99 -3.53 -1.91 6.33
C MET A 99 -2.72 -0.71 6.79
N GLN A 100 -1.48 -0.56 6.28
CA GLN A 100 -0.63 0.57 6.60
C GLN A 100 -1.24 1.89 6.11
N THR A 101 -1.70 1.96 4.86
CA THR A 101 -2.32 3.18 4.32
C THR A 101 -3.59 3.56 5.09
N GLN A 102 -4.40 2.57 5.49
CA GLN A 102 -5.57 2.80 6.33
C GLN A 102 -5.20 3.34 7.71
N LEU A 103 -4.16 2.79 8.35
CA LEU A 103 -3.68 3.26 9.65
C LEU A 103 -3.15 4.69 9.57
N GLU A 104 -2.35 5.00 8.55
CA GLU A 104 -1.81 6.35 8.32
C GLU A 104 -2.95 7.35 8.09
N GLY A 105 -3.93 7.02 7.24
CA GLY A 105 -5.08 7.88 7.01
C GLY A 105 -5.95 8.11 8.26
N LEU A 106 -6.13 7.09 9.11
CA LEU A 106 -6.82 7.25 10.39
C LEU A 106 -6.04 8.13 11.36
N GLN A 107 -4.71 8.00 11.41
CA GLN A 107 -3.87 8.86 12.24
C GLN A 107 -3.95 10.32 11.79
N ASP A 108 -3.91 10.58 10.48
CA ASP A 108 -3.97 11.93 9.96
C ASP A 108 -5.37 12.55 10.09
N TYR A 109 -6.42 11.75 10.01
CA TYR A 109 -7.78 12.16 10.38
C TYR A 109 -7.83 12.64 11.84
N ILE A 110 -7.32 11.84 12.78
CA ILE A 110 -7.32 12.20 14.21
C ILE A 110 -6.53 13.50 14.43
N LYS A 111 -5.34 13.62 13.84
CA LYS A 111 -4.48 14.80 13.99
C LYS A 111 -5.10 16.06 13.41
N THR A 112 -5.88 15.97 12.34
CA THR A 112 -6.37 17.17 11.62
C THR A 112 -7.84 17.51 11.90
N GLN A 113 -8.64 16.56 12.39
CA GLN A 113 -10.11 16.71 12.48
C GLN A 113 -10.70 16.53 13.88
N CYS A 114 -9.91 16.05 14.84
CA CYS A 114 -10.35 15.73 16.20
C CYS A 114 -9.64 16.57 17.29
N GLN A 115 -8.97 17.66 16.91
CA GLN A 115 -8.42 18.64 17.85
C GLN A 115 -9.49 19.61 18.33
#